data_AF-A0A817GHG1-F1
#
_entry.id   AF-A0A817GHG1-F1
#
_cell.length_a   1.000
_cell.length_b   1.000
_cell.length_c   1.000
_cell.angle_alpha   90.00
_cell.angle_beta   90.00
_cell.angle_gamma   90.00
#
_symmetry.space_group_name_H-M   'P 1'
#
loop_
_entity.id
_entity.type
_entity.pdbx_description
1 polymer ?
#
loop_
_entity_poly.entity_id
_entity_poly.type
_entity_poly.pdbx_seq_one_letter_code
_entity_poly.pdbx_strand_id
1 'polypeptide(L)'
;MSPIHIIISGASSVGKSTLVDECLRKFRQDKRLKNKQFKRIQEVARTVLNRLKITGKHLETYIKKNNIENFSNVQEKIIYEQILYFDKEKDNNYLSDRSGFDALAYIHYYFNNEQKANSIFQSELFQSLINQCQNGLIFIIQPQEDLQAQNDNMRIVPNYQDQIEYTDSLKYWYRKAHLPYFVLTDLDLTKRVEFIEKHINGYFHWLSPAIPIPLYLPFHLNKQQPHHEQNNIASRSHLDQSYMLEKYDPSCLNNKFVSILFDEKLDNTFIENILLNEILINRQQYHFIGYSNSQLRGRSCYLYAGSIEQIEQIINDNGDFNKIKNLSKRAARIGLLFSSCTPTIHIESDHVIQIDDIEKNGYTFTDG
;
A
#
# COMPACT_ATOMS: atom_id res chain seq x y z
N MET A 1 -19.36 9.88 1.25
CA MET A 1 -17.93 9.48 1.30
C MET A 1 -17.86 8.16 2.04
N SER A 2 -17.12 7.17 1.52
CA SER A 2 -16.83 5.95 2.28
C SER A 2 -16.07 6.30 3.57
N PRO A 3 -16.31 5.58 4.67
CA PRO A 3 -15.59 5.79 5.91
C PRO A 3 -14.10 5.47 5.71
N ILE A 4 -13.25 6.22 6.41
CA ILE A 4 -11.81 6.08 6.42
C ILE A 4 -11.43 5.29 7.67
N HIS A 5 -10.91 4.09 7.45
CA HIS A 5 -10.43 3.20 8.48
C HIS A 5 -8.91 3.26 8.51
N ILE A 6 -8.33 3.61 9.65
CA ILE A 6 -6.88 3.67 9.83
C ILE A 6 -6.51 2.65 10.90
N ILE A 7 -5.52 1.82 10.61
CA ILE A 7 -5.12 0.70 11.46
C ILE A 7 -3.63 0.83 11.75
N ILE A 8 -3.27 0.98 13.02
CA ILE A 8 -1.87 1.07 13.46
C ILE A 8 -1.50 -0.25 14.13
N SER A 9 -0.56 -0.97 13.53
CA SER A 9 -0.01 -2.25 13.99
C SER A 9 1.48 -2.14 14.30
N GLY A 10 2.03 -3.15 14.97
CA GLY A 10 3.47 -3.22 15.30
C GLY A 10 3.71 -3.77 16.70
N ALA A 11 4.97 -4.08 17.03
CA ALA A 11 5.31 -4.73 18.30
C ALA A 11 4.74 -4.02 19.54
N SER A 12 4.57 -4.74 20.65
CA SER A 12 4.20 -4.07 21.91
C SER A 12 5.23 -3.00 22.26
N SER A 13 4.79 -1.95 22.95
CA SER A 13 5.68 -0.89 23.46
C SER A 13 6.31 0.07 22.44
N VAL A 14 6.03 -0.03 21.14
CA VAL A 14 6.58 0.88 20.09
C VAL A 14 5.87 2.26 19.98
N GLY A 15 5.04 2.63 20.97
CA GLY A 15 4.35 3.94 20.97
C GLY A 15 3.08 4.04 20.12
N LYS A 16 2.43 2.92 19.77
CA LYS A 16 1.19 2.92 18.95
C LYS A 16 0.07 3.75 19.57
N SER A 17 -0.26 3.51 20.84
CA SER A 17 -1.32 4.26 21.52
C SER A 17 -1.03 5.76 21.54
N THR A 18 0.22 6.15 21.78
CA THR A 18 0.67 7.54 21.72
C THR A 18 0.48 8.14 20.33
N LEU A 19 0.82 7.39 19.28
CA LEU A 19 0.64 7.83 17.89
C LEU A 19 -0.85 7.98 17.53
N VAL A 20 -1.71 7.05 17.95
CA VAL A 20 -3.17 7.13 17.76
C VAL A 20 -3.72 8.38 18.44
N ASP A 21 -3.32 8.64 19.70
CA ASP A 21 -3.79 9.79 20.46
C ASP A 21 -3.36 11.12 19.84
N GLU A 22 -2.12 11.20 19.37
CA GLU A 22 -1.62 12.39 18.70
C GLU A 22 -2.27 12.62 17.34
N CYS A 23 -2.53 11.56 16.56
CA CYS A 23 -3.29 11.67 15.31
C CYS A 23 -4.70 12.20 15.58
N LEU A 24 -5.42 11.64 16.55
CA LEU A 24 -6.78 12.09 16.90
C LEU A 24 -6.77 13.55 17.38
N ARG A 25 -5.76 13.95 18.16
CA ARG A 25 -5.59 15.34 18.60
C ARG A 25 -5.40 16.28 17.40
N LYS A 26 -4.49 15.94 16.48
CA LYS A 26 -4.20 16.74 15.29
C LYS A 26 -5.40 16.80 14.33
N PHE A 27 -6.07 15.68 14.09
CA PHE A 27 -7.23 15.62 13.17
C PHE A 27 -8.41 16.45 13.65
N ARG A 28 -8.59 16.62 14.97
CA ARG A 28 -9.60 17.54 15.53
C ARG A 28 -9.27 19.02 15.32
N GLN A 29 -8.00 19.35 15.14
CA GLN A 29 -7.51 20.72 14.92
C GLN A 29 -7.36 21.05 13.44
N ASP A 30 -7.20 20.04 12.59
CA ASP A 30 -7.02 20.19 11.15
C ASP A 30 -8.31 20.65 10.43
N LYS A 31 -8.19 21.65 9.55
CA LYS A 31 -9.34 22.25 8.85
C LYS A 31 -10.06 21.27 7.91
N ARG A 32 -9.37 20.28 7.36
CA ARG A 32 -9.90 19.29 6.41
C ARG A 32 -10.42 18.03 7.13
N LEU A 33 -9.76 17.62 8.21
CA LEU A 33 -10.06 16.35 8.91
C LEU A 33 -11.02 16.51 10.09
N LYS A 34 -11.16 17.70 10.67
CA LYS A 34 -12.04 17.94 11.84
C LYS A 34 -13.48 17.47 11.60
N ASN A 35 -14.00 17.72 10.40
CA ASN A 35 -15.37 17.35 10.04
C ASN A 35 -15.56 15.84 9.81
N LYS A 36 -14.48 15.05 9.71
CA LYS A 36 -14.55 13.59 9.54
C LYS A 36 -14.81 12.84 10.84
N GLN A 37 -14.63 13.48 12.00
CA GLN A 37 -14.96 12.91 13.32
C GLN A 37 -14.41 11.49 13.56
N PHE A 38 -13.08 11.32 13.48
CA PHE A 38 -12.45 10.02 13.74
C PHE A 38 -12.70 9.54 15.18
N LYS A 39 -13.16 8.29 15.31
CA LYS A 39 -13.28 7.57 16.58
C LYS A 39 -12.03 6.77 16.88
N ARG A 40 -11.81 6.48 18.16
CA ARG A 40 -10.76 5.57 18.61
C ARG A 40 -11.33 4.18 18.80
N ILE A 41 -10.73 3.18 18.15
CA ILE A 41 -10.87 1.78 18.56
C ILE A 41 -9.66 1.50 19.46
N GLN A 42 -9.94 1.35 20.76
CA GLN A 42 -8.90 1.11 21.77
C GLN A 42 -8.45 -0.34 21.73
N GLU A 43 -7.21 -0.58 22.19
CA GLU A 43 -6.56 -1.88 22.16
C GLU A 43 -7.38 -3.00 22.83
N VAL A 44 -7.95 -3.85 21.97
CA VAL A 44 -8.91 -4.90 22.32
C VAL A 44 -8.31 -5.96 23.25
N ALA A 45 -7.03 -6.26 23.10
CA ALA A 45 -6.33 -7.26 23.89
C ALA A 45 -6.43 -7.00 25.40
N ARG A 46 -6.29 -5.75 25.86
CA ARG A 46 -6.41 -5.42 27.31
C ARG A 46 -7.80 -5.76 27.85
N THR A 47 -8.84 -5.42 27.09
CA THR A 47 -10.23 -5.68 27.46
C THR A 47 -10.52 -7.17 27.56
N VAL A 48 -10.04 -7.95 26.59
CA VAL A 48 -10.21 -9.41 26.56
C VAL A 48 -9.44 -10.07 27.71
N LEU A 49 -8.18 -9.69 27.93
CA LEU A 49 -7.35 -10.25 29.01
C LEU A 49 -7.95 -9.96 30.40
N ASN A 50 -8.43 -8.73 30.64
CA ASN A 50 -9.11 -8.37 31.88
C ASN A 50 -10.37 -9.23 32.11
N ARG A 51 -11.19 -9.42 31.08
CA ARG A 51 -12.41 -10.25 31.14
C ARG A 51 -12.09 -11.71 31.46
N LEU A 52 -11.01 -12.24 30.87
CA LEU A 52 -10.55 -13.60 31.09
C LEU A 52 -9.75 -13.78 32.40
N LYS A 53 -9.46 -12.68 33.12
CA LYS A 53 -8.57 -12.65 34.30
C LYS A 53 -7.17 -13.22 33.99
N ILE A 54 -6.70 -13.04 32.77
CA ILE A 54 -5.38 -13.47 32.30
C ILE A 54 -4.43 -12.27 32.33
N THR A 55 -3.24 -12.47 32.88
CA THR A 55 -2.18 -11.44 32.96
C THR A 55 -1.00 -11.80 32.05
N GLY A 56 -0.06 -10.88 31.86
CA GLY A 56 1.18 -11.14 31.11
C GLY A 56 1.92 -12.38 31.62
N LYS A 57 1.98 -12.58 32.94
CA LYS A 57 2.60 -13.76 33.58
C LYS A 57 1.97 -15.10 33.15
N HIS A 58 0.66 -15.12 32.91
CA HIS A 58 -0.01 -16.33 32.42
C HIS A 58 0.40 -16.64 30.98
N LEU A 59 0.47 -15.61 30.12
CA LEU A 59 0.94 -15.75 28.74
C LEU A 59 2.41 -16.22 28.69
N GLU A 60 3.28 -15.65 29.52
CA GLU A 60 4.66 -16.11 29.69
C GLU A 60 4.73 -17.58 30.13
N THR A 61 3.83 -17.99 31.02
CA THR A 61 3.77 -19.38 31.49
C THR A 61 3.37 -20.33 30.37
N TYR A 62 2.43 -19.94 29.50
CA TYR A 62 2.09 -20.75 28.33
C TYR A 62 3.26 -20.88 27.37
N ILE A 63 3.99 -19.80 27.10
CA ILE A 63 5.17 -19.82 26.23
C ILE A 63 6.26 -20.71 26.83
N LYS A 64 6.62 -20.54 28.11
CA LYS A 64 7.63 -21.34 28.81
C LYS A 64 7.30 -22.83 28.85
N LYS A 65 6.01 -23.17 28.92
CA LYS A 65 5.53 -24.57 28.92
C LYS A 65 5.23 -25.11 27.51
N ASN A 66 5.52 -24.34 26.46
CA ASN A 66 5.16 -24.66 25.08
C ASN A 66 3.67 -25.01 24.89
N ASN A 67 2.78 -24.38 25.69
CA ASN A 67 1.34 -24.62 25.67
C ASN A 67 0.68 -23.75 24.59
N ILE A 68 0.84 -24.17 23.34
CA ILE A 68 0.35 -23.45 22.17
C ILE A 68 -1.18 -23.35 22.13
N GLU A 69 -1.90 -24.36 22.60
CA GLU A 69 -3.37 -24.38 22.56
C GLU A 69 -3.98 -23.28 23.42
N ASN A 70 -3.58 -23.20 24.69
CA ASN A 70 -4.11 -22.17 25.59
C ASN A 70 -3.69 -20.77 25.14
N PHE A 71 -2.47 -20.61 24.63
CA PHE A 71 -2.03 -19.32 24.09
C PHE A 71 -2.87 -18.93 22.86
N SER A 72 -3.03 -19.85 21.90
CA SER A 72 -3.83 -19.62 20.70
C SER A 72 -5.28 -19.31 21.02
N ASN A 73 -5.89 -20.02 21.97
CA ASN A 73 -7.27 -19.76 22.42
C ASN A 73 -7.47 -18.33 22.95
N VAL A 74 -6.46 -17.74 23.60
CA VAL A 74 -6.51 -16.34 24.03
C VAL A 74 -6.41 -15.41 22.83
N GLN A 75 -5.50 -15.67 21.90
CA GLN A 75 -5.31 -14.86 20.69
C GLN A 75 -6.54 -14.90 19.78
N GLU A 76 -7.17 -16.06 19.59
CA GLU A 76 -8.40 -16.22 18.82
C GLU A 76 -9.56 -15.40 19.40
N LYS A 77 -9.67 -15.32 20.74
CA LYS A 77 -10.64 -14.43 21.41
C LYS A 77 -10.34 -12.94 21.19
N ILE A 78 -9.06 -12.56 21.15
CA ILE A 78 -8.66 -11.19 20.83
C ILE A 78 -9.05 -10.84 19.39
N ILE A 79 -8.81 -11.76 18.44
CA ILE A 79 -9.20 -11.61 17.03
C ILE A 79 -10.71 -11.47 16.90
N TYR A 80 -11.48 -12.37 17.53
CA TYR A 80 -12.95 -12.32 17.53
C TYR A 80 -13.47 -10.97 18.02
N GLU A 81 -12.96 -10.50 19.16
CA GLU A 81 -13.40 -9.23 19.73
C GLU A 81 -12.99 -8.04 18.84
N GLN A 82 -11.83 -8.10 18.17
CA GLN A 82 -11.40 -7.08 17.22
C GLN A 82 -12.36 -6.95 16.03
N ILE A 83 -12.83 -8.09 15.49
CA ILE A 83 -13.82 -8.13 14.42
C ILE A 83 -15.12 -7.44 14.85
N LEU A 84 -15.58 -7.69 16.08
CA LEU A 84 -16.79 -7.04 16.62
C LEU A 84 -16.64 -5.52 16.72
N TYR A 85 -15.47 -5.01 17.09
CA TYR A 85 -15.21 -3.57 17.11
C TYR A 85 -15.17 -2.97 15.70
N PHE A 86 -14.57 -3.66 14.73
CA PHE A 86 -14.58 -3.23 13.33
C PHE A 86 -16.01 -3.21 12.77
N ASP A 87 -16.81 -4.24 13.02
CA ASP A 87 -18.22 -4.26 12.58
C ASP A 87 -19.06 -3.15 13.22
N LYS A 88 -18.85 -2.88 14.51
CA LYS A 88 -19.57 -1.83 15.24
C LYS A 88 -19.26 -0.43 14.67
N GLU A 89 -18.03 -0.20 14.24
CA GLU A 89 -17.56 1.10 13.76
C GLU A 89 -17.41 1.19 12.24
N LYS A 90 -17.87 0.18 11.50
CA LYS A 90 -17.70 0.07 10.03
C LYS A 90 -18.20 1.31 9.27
N ASP A 91 -19.27 1.95 9.75
CA ASP A 91 -19.89 3.12 9.12
C ASP A 91 -19.27 4.45 9.58
N ASN A 92 -18.29 4.42 10.48
CA ASN A 92 -17.60 5.60 11.03
C ASN A 92 -16.15 5.67 10.56
N ASN A 93 -15.59 6.89 10.55
CA ASN A 93 -14.14 7.05 10.43
C ASN A 93 -13.48 6.64 11.76
N TYR A 94 -12.44 5.80 11.73
CA TYR A 94 -11.78 5.36 12.95
C TYR A 94 -10.26 5.24 12.82
N LEU A 95 -9.58 5.37 13.97
CA LEU A 95 -8.21 4.91 14.18
C LEU A 95 -8.22 3.74 15.15
N SER A 96 -7.69 2.61 14.70
CA SER A 96 -7.54 1.40 15.50
C SER A 96 -6.12 1.24 15.98
N ASP A 97 -5.97 1.12 17.29
CA ASP A 97 -4.75 0.71 17.97
C ASP A 97 -4.73 -0.83 17.97
N ARG A 98 -4.22 -1.44 16.89
CA ARG A 98 -4.20 -2.88 16.51
C ARG A 98 -5.15 -3.27 15.37
N SER A 99 -4.80 -4.36 14.71
CA SER A 99 -5.49 -4.91 13.52
C SER A 99 -6.13 -6.28 13.72
N GLY A 100 -5.77 -7.00 14.80
CA GLY A 100 -6.06 -8.43 14.95
C GLY A 100 -4.99 -9.34 14.34
N PHE A 101 -4.26 -8.90 13.29
CA PHE A 101 -3.06 -9.60 12.81
C PHE A 101 -1.96 -9.66 13.87
N ASP A 102 -1.96 -8.69 14.78
CA ASP A 102 -1.04 -8.65 15.91
C ASP A 102 -1.10 -9.93 16.76
N ALA A 103 -2.31 -10.48 16.95
CA ALA A 103 -2.55 -11.70 17.73
C ALA A 103 -2.05 -12.95 16.99
N LEU A 104 -2.23 -12.99 15.67
CA LEU A 104 -1.71 -14.06 14.81
C LEU A 104 -0.17 -14.07 14.78
N ALA A 105 0.43 -12.89 14.65
CA ALA A 105 1.87 -12.71 14.67
C ALA A 105 2.49 -13.19 16.00
N TYR A 106 1.79 -13.00 17.13
CA TYR A 106 2.26 -13.52 18.42
C TYR A 106 2.32 -15.04 18.48
N ILE A 107 1.36 -15.76 17.87
CA ILE A 107 1.38 -17.22 17.82
C ILE A 107 2.57 -17.70 16.99
N HIS A 108 2.75 -17.10 15.81
CA HIS A 108 3.86 -17.45 14.92
C HIS A 108 5.21 -17.21 15.60
N TYR A 109 5.39 -16.02 16.18
CA TYR A 109 6.64 -15.61 16.81
C TYR A 109 7.03 -16.50 18.01
N TYR A 110 6.16 -16.61 19.03
CA TYR A 110 6.54 -17.25 20.29
C TYR A 110 6.66 -18.77 20.23
N PHE A 111 6.00 -19.42 19.28
CA PHE A 111 5.99 -20.89 19.18
C PHE A 111 6.74 -21.40 17.95
N ASN A 112 7.24 -20.50 17.09
CA ASN A 112 7.80 -20.81 15.77
C ASN A 112 6.94 -21.83 15.00
N ASN A 113 5.62 -21.74 15.19
CA ASN A 113 4.67 -22.76 14.74
C ASN A 113 3.76 -22.18 13.66
N GLU A 114 4.29 -22.20 12.44
CA GLU A 114 3.57 -21.69 11.28
C GLU A 114 2.30 -22.51 10.99
N GLN A 115 2.25 -23.80 11.36
CA GLN A 115 1.09 -24.66 11.11
C GLN A 115 -0.14 -24.19 11.89
N LYS A 116 0.00 -23.93 13.20
CA LYS A 116 -1.12 -23.44 14.02
C LYS A 116 -1.55 -22.04 13.58
N ALA A 117 -0.60 -21.14 13.32
CA ALA A 117 -0.93 -19.82 12.81
C ALA A 117 -1.63 -19.90 11.43
N ASN A 118 -1.17 -20.77 10.52
CA ASN A 118 -1.85 -21.00 9.24
C ASN A 118 -3.28 -21.53 9.41
N SER A 119 -3.51 -22.42 10.36
CA SER A 119 -4.87 -22.93 10.63
C SER A 119 -5.83 -21.80 11.05
N ILE A 120 -5.36 -20.85 11.87
CA ILE A 120 -6.15 -19.69 12.28
C ILE A 120 -6.33 -18.73 11.11
N PHE A 121 -5.26 -18.47 10.34
CA PHE A 121 -5.30 -17.62 9.16
C PHE A 121 -6.34 -18.10 8.12
N GLN A 122 -6.47 -19.41 7.94
CA GLN A 122 -7.42 -20.04 7.02
C GLN A 122 -8.86 -20.11 7.58
N SER A 123 -9.07 -19.83 8.86
CA SER A 123 -10.41 -19.86 9.47
C SER A 123 -11.34 -18.79 8.88
N GLU A 124 -12.64 -19.09 8.80
CA GLU A 124 -13.66 -18.12 8.37
C GLU A 124 -13.60 -16.81 9.17
N LEU A 125 -13.33 -16.94 10.47
CA LEU A 125 -13.18 -15.82 11.39
C LEU A 125 -12.04 -14.89 10.95
N PHE A 126 -10.87 -15.43 10.64
CA PHE A 126 -9.74 -14.60 10.21
C PHE A 126 -9.93 -14.07 8.77
N GLN A 127 -10.58 -14.81 7.89
CA GLN A 127 -10.95 -14.32 6.54
C GLN A 127 -11.90 -13.11 6.62
N SER A 128 -12.83 -13.09 7.59
CA SER A 128 -13.67 -11.92 7.87
C SER A 128 -12.84 -10.71 8.28
N LEU A 129 -11.83 -10.91 9.14
CA LEU A 129 -10.91 -9.84 9.54
C LEU A 129 -10.12 -9.30 8.34
N ILE A 130 -9.62 -10.17 7.46
CA ILE A 130 -8.92 -9.77 6.23
C ILE A 130 -9.80 -8.84 5.40
N ASN A 131 -11.06 -9.23 5.16
CA ASN A 131 -12.02 -8.44 4.38
C ASN A 131 -12.30 -7.07 5.01
N GLN A 132 -12.41 -6.99 6.34
CA GLN A 132 -12.56 -5.71 7.05
C GLN A 132 -11.32 -4.82 6.89
N CYS A 133 -10.12 -5.39 6.92
CA CYS A 133 -8.86 -4.67 6.76
C CYS A 133 -8.58 -4.21 5.31
N GLN A 134 -9.16 -4.86 4.28
CA GLN A 134 -8.90 -4.55 2.86
C GLN A 134 -9.19 -3.09 2.48
N ASN A 135 -10.15 -2.45 3.14
CA ASN A 135 -10.53 -1.06 2.86
C ASN A 135 -9.86 -0.04 3.79
N GLY A 136 -8.97 -0.49 4.67
CA GLY A 136 -8.28 0.34 5.66
C GLY A 136 -6.85 0.73 5.25
N LEU A 137 -6.38 1.86 5.77
CA LEU A 137 -4.98 2.27 5.71
C LEU A 137 -4.21 1.63 6.86
N ILE A 138 -3.33 0.67 6.54
CA ILE A 138 -2.56 -0.08 7.52
C ILE A 138 -1.16 0.52 7.66
N PHE A 139 -0.76 0.86 8.89
CA PHE A 139 0.57 1.36 9.23
C PHE A 139 1.23 0.41 10.23
N ILE A 140 2.46 -0.02 9.94
CA ILE A 140 3.29 -0.83 10.83
C ILE A 140 4.40 0.06 11.40
N ILE A 141 4.44 0.22 12.72
CA ILE A 141 5.54 0.92 13.39
C ILE A 141 6.75 0.00 13.45
N GLN A 142 7.87 0.45 12.88
CA GLN A 142 9.15 -0.25 13.02
C GLN A 142 9.67 -0.04 14.46
N PRO A 143 10.07 -1.10 15.18
CA PRO A 143 10.75 -0.99 16.47
C PRO A 143 11.98 -0.10 16.36
N GLN A 144 12.28 0.61 17.44
CA GLN A 144 13.44 1.49 17.55
C GLN A 144 14.13 1.22 18.88
N GLU A 145 15.46 1.14 18.87
CA GLU A 145 16.26 0.74 20.03
C GLU A 145 16.08 1.68 21.23
N ASP A 146 15.88 2.98 20.96
CA ASP A 146 15.72 4.06 21.94
C ASP A 146 14.34 4.11 22.63
N LEU A 147 13.34 3.39 22.13
CA LEU A 147 11.95 3.40 22.62
C LEU A 147 11.63 2.13 23.41
N GLN A 148 12.30 1.92 24.55
CA GLN A 148 11.93 0.86 25.50
C GLN A 148 10.83 1.36 26.46
N ALA A 149 9.68 0.67 26.50
CA ALA A 149 8.59 1.08 27.39
C ALA A 149 8.73 0.55 28.82
N GLN A 150 8.01 1.22 29.72
CA GLN A 150 7.83 0.87 31.12
C GLN A 150 6.88 -0.33 31.30
N ASN A 151 7.13 -1.14 32.34
CA ASN A 151 6.41 -2.38 32.62
C ASN A 151 4.99 -2.11 33.15
N ASP A 152 3.96 -2.59 32.43
CA ASP A 152 2.54 -2.44 32.81
C ASP A 152 1.92 -3.71 33.43
N ASN A 153 2.71 -4.77 33.66
CA ASN A 153 2.32 -6.09 34.19
C ASN A 153 1.24 -6.85 33.39
N MET A 154 0.69 -6.26 32.32
CA MET A 154 -0.37 -6.86 31.50
C MET A 154 0.19 -7.62 30.30
N ARG A 155 1.43 -7.32 29.90
CA ARG A 155 2.08 -7.88 28.70
C ARG A 155 3.48 -8.40 28.98
N ILE A 156 3.93 -9.23 28.05
CA ILE A 156 5.35 -9.57 27.91
C ILE A 156 6.04 -8.35 27.33
N VAL A 157 7.05 -7.83 28.02
CA VAL A 157 7.87 -6.72 27.52
C VAL A 157 9.00 -7.34 26.67
N PRO A 158 8.97 -7.20 25.33
CA PRO A 158 9.98 -7.80 24.48
C PRO A 158 11.23 -6.91 24.42
N ASN A 159 12.41 -7.53 24.33
CA ASN A 159 13.64 -6.80 24.02
C ASN A 159 13.59 -6.28 22.56
N TYR A 160 14.54 -5.43 22.14
CA TYR A 160 14.53 -4.87 20.79
C TYR A 160 14.56 -5.93 19.68
N GLN A 161 15.37 -6.98 19.84
CA GLN A 161 15.46 -8.09 18.89
C GLN A 161 14.12 -8.83 18.77
N ASP A 162 13.47 -9.10 19.91
CA ASP A 162 12.14 -9.73 19.93
C ASP A 162 11.09 -8.88 19.21
N GLN A 163 11.18 -7.55 19.33
CA GLN A 163 10.28 -6.63 18.64
C GLN A 163 10.47 -6.67 17.11
N ILE A 164 11.72 -6.79 16.65
CA ILE A 164 12.05 -6.91 15.22
C ILE A 164 11.50 -8.22 14.66
N GLU A 165 11.81 -9.36 15.28
CA GLU A 165 11.37 -10.68 14.83
C GLU A 165 9.84 -10.83 14.84
N TYR A 166 9.19 -10.26 15.86
CA TYR A 166 7.73 -10.13 15.88
C TYR A 166 7.22 -9.29 14.70
N THR A 167 7.86 -8.16 14.41
CA THR A 167 7.45 -7.25 13.33
C THR A 167 7.62 -7.92 11.97
N ASP A 168 8.63 -8.75 11.79
CA ASP A 168 8.82 -9.54 10.57
C ASP A 168 7.74 -10.63 10.44
N SER A 169 7.40 -11.29 11.55
CA SER A 169 6.26 -12.23 11.60
C SER A 169 4.94 -11.53 11.22
N LEU A 170 4.72 -10.31 11.71
CA LEU A 170 3.55 -9.49 11.38
C LEU A 170 3.51 -9.13 9.89
N LYS A 171 4.64 -8.64 9.34
CA LYS A 171 4.78 -8.32 7.92
C LYS A 171 4.53 -9.55 7.05
N TYR A 172 5.04 -10.72 7.43
CA TYR A 172 4.79 -11.98 6.73
C TYR A 172 3.29 -12.26 6.56
N TRP A 173 2.51 -12.14 7.64
CA TRP A 173 1.06 -12.40 7.57
C TRP A 173 0.30 -11.37 6.75
N TYR A 174 0.66 -10.10 6.83
CA TYR A 174 0.07 -9.08 5.95
C TYR A 174 0.37 -9.35 4.47
N ARG A 175 1.61 -9.72 4.12
CA ARG A 175 1.97 -10.11 2.74
C ARG A 175 1.19 -11.35 2.30
N LYS A 176 1.07 -12.35 3.17
CA LYS A 176 0.30 -13.58 2.89
C LYS A 176 -1.19 -13.31 2.69
N ALA A 177 -1.75 -12.30 3.38
CA ALA A 177 -3.12 -11.82 3.18
C ALA A 177 -3.29 -10.92 1.97
N HIS A 178 -2.22 -10.56 1.26
CA HIS A 178 -2.22 -9.57 0.19
C HIS A 178 -2.78 -8.21 0.64
N LEU A 179 -2.54 -7.84 1.90
CA LEU A 179 -2.95 -6.57 2.47
C LEU A 179 -1.78 -5.58 2.41
N PRO A 180 -1.94 -4.44 1.73
CA PRO A 180 -0.90 -3.41 1.66
C PRO A 180 -0.74 -2.74 3.03
N TYR A 181 0.50 -2.40 3.37
CA TYR A 181 0.80 -1.66 4.59
C TYR A 181 1.94 -0.66 4.35
N PHE A 182 1.98 0.38 5.18
CA PHE A 182 3.05 1.37 5.20
C PHE A 182 3.91 1.19 6.44
N VAL A 183 5.23 1.27 6.29
CA VAL A 183 6.14 1.18 7.43
C VAL A 183 6.47 2.58 7.95
N LEU A 184 6.29 2.80 9.25
CA LEU A 184 6.67 4.02 9.94
C LEU A 184 8.04 3.81 10.59
N THR A 185 9.07 4.45 10.03
CA THR A 185 10.46 4.32 10.48
C THR A 185 10.98 5.53 11.27
N ASP A 186 10.30 6.68 11.19
CA ASP A 186 10.73 7.89 11.90
C ASP A 186 10.56 7.77 13.42
N LEU A 187 11.61 8.16 14.16
CA LEU A 187 11.57 8.31 15.62
C LEU A 187 10.63 9.43 16.06
N ASP A 188 10.60 10.53 15.28
CA ASP A 188 9.82 11.72 15.57
C ASP A 188 8.32 11.44 15.42
N LEU A 189 7.58 11.67 16.51
CA LEU A 189 6.13 11.48 16.55
C LEU A 189 5.40 12.40 15.57
N THR A 190 5.84 13.65 15.43
CA THR A 190 5.26 14.65 14.52
C THR A 190 5.41 14.20 13.08
N LYS A 191 6.59 13.72 12.69
CA LYS A 191 6.83 13.19 11.34
C LYS A 191 5.96 11.96 11.05
N ARG A 192 5.78 11.06 12.02
CA ARG A 192 4.88 9.90 11.88
C ARG A 192 3.42 10.33 11.68
N VAL A 193 2.96 11.33 12.42
CA VAL A 193 1.60 11.87 12.27
C VAL A 193 1.43 12.55 10.92
N GLU A 194 2.41 13.37 10.49
CA GLU A 194 2.40 13.99 9.15
C GLU A 194 2.40 12.95 8.03
N PHE A 195 3.14 11.85 8.20
CA PHE A 195 3.14 10.76 7.25
C PHE A 195 1.72 10.16 7.11
N ILE A 196 1.07 9.82 8.22
CA ILE A 196 -0.31 9.32 8.22
C ILE A 196 -1.27 10.34 7.61
N GLU A 197 -1.17 11.62 8.00
CA GLU A 197 -2.01 12.70 7.49
C GLU A 197 -1.90 12.85 5.97
N LYS A 198 -0.68 12.79 5.42
CA LYS A 198 -0.47 12.81 3.97
C LYS A 198 -1.19 11.64 3.27
N HIS A 199 -1.24 10.47 3.89
CA HIS A 199 -1.97 9.30 3.38
C HIS A 199 -3.50 9.39 3.54
N ILE A 200 -4.03 10.28 4.38
CA ILE A 200 -5.48 10.52 4.55
C ILE A 200 -5.99 11.66 3.64
N ASN A 201 -5.09 12.58 3.28
CA ASN A 201 -5.41 13.81 2.56
C ASN A 201 -5.23 13.72 1.04
N GLY A 202 -5.00 12.54 0.47
CA GLY A 202 -4.82 12.37 -0.98
C GLY A 202 -3.36 12.27 -1.43
N TYR A 203 -2.39 12.66 -0.61
CA TYR A 203 -0.99 12.76 -1.06
C TYR A 203 -0.31 11.41 -1.27
N PHE A 204 -0.80 10.37 -0.57
CA PHE A 204 -0.37 8.98 -0.71
C PHE A 204 -1.58 8.07 -0.45
N HIS A 205 -2.54 7.97 -1.37
CA HIS A 205 -3.76 7.19 -1.15
C HIS A 205 -3.79 5.85 -1.87
N TRP A 206 -4.48 4.91 -1.22
CA TRP A 206 -5.45 4.02 -1.87
C TRP A 206 -6.74 4.78 -2.18
N LEU A 207 -7.17 4.73 -3.44
CA LEU A 207 -8.42 5.33 -3.93
C LEU A 207 -9.58 4.36 -3.74
N SER A 208 -10.72 4.89 -3.31
CA SER A 208 -11.98 4.15 -3.25
C SER A 208 -12.43 3.75 -4.66
N PRO A 209 -12.96 2.52 -4.88
CA PRO A 209 -13.44 2.07 -6.19
C PRO A 209 -14.63 2.87 -6.76
N ALA A 210 -15.19 3.81 -5.99
CA ALA A 210 -16.44 4.50 -6.31
C ALA A 210 -16.30 5.94 -6.84
N ILE A 211 -15.09 6.46 -7.05
CA ILE A 211 -14.90 7.78 -7.68
C ILE A 211 -14.04 7.61 -8.93
N PRO A 212 -14.62 7.74 -10.14
CA PRO A 212 -13.87 7.68 -11.38
C PRO A 212 -12.89 8.86 -11.48
N ILE A 213 -11.61 8.59 -11.66
CA ILE A 213 -10.70 9.54 -12.31
C ILE A 213 -11.09 9.51 -13.80
N PRO A 214 -11.28 10.67 -14.47
CA PRO A 214 -11.79 10.67 -15.81
C PRO A 214 -10.70 10.20 -16.77
N LEU A 215 -10.76 8.92 -17.13
CA LEU A 215 -10.55 8.52 -18.52
C LEU A 215 -11.81 8.93 -19.30
N TYR A 216 -11.96 10.23 -19.52
CA TYR A 216 -12.81 10.75 -20.59
C TYR A 216 -11.92 11.57 -21.51
N LEU A 217 -11.32 10.86 -22.47
CA LEU A 217 -11.28 11.38 -23.83
C LEU A 217 -12.14 10.40 -24.66
N PRO A 218 -13.25 10.85 -25.24
CA PRO A 218 -14.18 9.99 -25.94
C PRO A 218 -13.62 9.73 -27.33
N PHE A 219 -13.10 8.53 -27.58
CA PHE A 219 -13.06 8.02 -28.95
C PHE A 219 -13.60 6.60 -28.97
N HIS A 220 -14.82 6.50 -29.50
CA HIS A 220 -15.45 5.26 -29.91
C HIS A 220 -14.53 4.49 -30.85
N LEU A 221 -14.17 3.24 -30.54
CA LEU A 221 -13.83 2.28 -31.57
C LEU A 221 -14.52 0.94 -31.32
N ASN A 222 -15.26 0.55 -32.36
CA ASN A 222 -16.00 -0.68 -32.50
C ASN A 222 -15.13 -1.90 -32.22
N LYS A 223 -15.76 -2.89 -31.59
CA LYS A 223 -15.30 -4.28 -31.50
C LYS A 223 -14.81 -4.79 -32.85
N GLN A 224 -13.62 -5.39 -32.87
CA GLN A 224 -13.35 -6.62 -33.61
C GLN A 224 -12.16 -7.35 -32.95
N GLN A 225 -12.39 -8.59 -32.52
CA GLN A 225 -11.35 -9.58 -32.19
C GLN A 225 -10.79 -10.17 -33.49
N PRO A 226 -9.53 -10.64 -33.51
CA PRO A 226 -9.29 -12.09 -33.49
C PRO A 226 -7.98 -12.51 -32.77
N HIS A 227 -8.00 -13.58 -31.96
CA HIS A 227 -7.52 -14.96 -32.19
C HIS A 227 -6.04 -15.27 -31.87
N HIS A 228 -5.91 -16.39 -31.14
CA HIS A 228 -4.77 -17.16 -30.62
C HIS A 228 -3.50 -17.25 -31.47
N GLU A 229 -2.35 -17.39 -30.78
CA GLU A 229 -1.44 -18.53 -30.97
C GLU A 229 -0.55 -18.77 -29.75
N GLN A 230 -0.36 -20.05 -29.40
CA GLN A 230 0.53 -20.54 -28.36
C GLN A 230 1.98 -20.52 -28.86
N ASN A 231 2.97 -20.28 -27.99
CA ASN A 231 4.21 -21.03 -28.01
C ASN A 231 5.04 -20.88 -26.71
N ASN A 232 5.68 -22.00 -26.35
CA ASN A 232 6.57 -22.24 -25.23
C ASN A 232 7.77 -21.26 -25.18
N ILE A 233 8.40 -21.08 -24.00
CA ILE A 233 9.85 -21.26 -23.79
C ILE A 233 10.26 -21.02 -22.31
N ALA A 234 11.02 -22.00 -21.81
CA ALA A 234 12.10 -22.01 -20.80
C ALA A 234 11.96 -21.28 -19.44
N SER A 235 11.89 -22.13 -18.42
CA SER A 235 12.42 -21.93 -17.07
C SER A 235 13.79 -21.26 -17.01
N ARG A 236 13.98 -20.24 -16.15
CA ARG A 236 15.29 -19.91 -15.56
C ARG A 236 15.26 -18.94 -14.36
N SER A 237 16.01 -19.37 -13.34
CA SER A 237 16.72 -18.66 -12.26
C SER A 237 15.99 -17.60 -11.42
N HIS A 238 15.68 -18.02 -10.19
CA HIS A 238 15.53 -17.17 -9.01
C HIS A 238 16.69 -16.17 -8.92
N LEU A 239 16.41 -14.88 -9.10
CA LEU A 239 17.27 -13.78 -8.65
C LEU A 239 16.59 -13.03 -7.51
N ASP A 240 17.39 -12.66 -6.52
CA ASP A 240 17.00 -12.07 -5.24
C ASP A 240 16.18 -10.77 -5.39
N GLN A 241 14.88 -10.86 -5.09
CA GLN A 241 13.88 -9.78 -5.16
C GLN A 241 13.91 -8.83 -3.94
N SER A 242 14.89 -8.99 -3.05
CA SER A 242 14.93 -8.38 -1.72
C SER A 242 15.31 -6.89 -1.69
N TYR A 243 15.75 -6.32 -2.82
CA TYR A 243 16.18 -4.92 -2.93
C TYR A 243 15.15 -3.97 -3.56
N MET A 244 13.97 -4.47 -3.93
CA MET A 244 12.87 -3.64 -4.43
C MET A 244 12.12 -3.02 -3.25
N LEU A 245 12.32 -1.71 -3.02
CA LEU A 245 11.44 -0.94 -2.12
C LEU A 245 10.11 -0.69 -2.84
N GLU A 246 9.22 -1.68 -2.80
CA GLU A 246 7.84 -1.56 -3.30
C GLU A 246 7.10 -0.42 -2.57
N LYS A 247 6.79 0.66 -3.31
CA LYS A 247 5.71 1.59 -2.95
C LYS A 247 4.77 1.73 -4.15
N TYR A 248 3.67 0.99 -4.03
CA TYR A 248 2.52 0.88 -4.92
C TYR A 248 1.77 2.23 -5.07
N ASP A 249 1.40 2.61 -6.30
CA ASP A 249 0.53 3.76 -6.64
C ASP A 249 -0.85 3.23 -7.13
N PRO A 250 -1.91 3.30 -6.30
CA PRO A 250 -3.24 2.74 -6.59
C PRO A 250 -4.13 3.60 -7.49
N SER A 251 -3.67 4.73 -8.03
CA SER A 251 -4.45 5.51 -9.01
C SER A 251 -4.67 4.77 -10.33
N CYS A 252 -4.00 3.64 -10.49
CA CYS A 252 -4.10 2.73 -11.61
C CYS A 252 -5.18 1.65 -11.41
N LEU A 253 -6.44 2.06 -11.22
CA LEU A 253 -7.58 1.14 -11.16
C LEU A 253 -7.91 0.59 -12.56
N ASN A 254 -7.08 -0.36 -12.98
CA ASN A 254 -7.49 -1.49 -13.81
C ASN A 254 -6.72 -2.77 -13.41
N ASN A 255 -6.10 -2.84 -12.23
CA ASN A 255 -5.16 -3.92 -11.82
C ASN A 255 -3.98 -4.10 -12.79
N LYS A 256 -3.73 -3.09 -13.63
CA LYS A 256 -2.81 -3.18 -14.75
C LYS A 256 -1.69 -2.16 -14.72
N PHE A 257 -1.54 -1.27 -13.74
CA PHE A 257 -0.29 -0.51 -13.67
C PHE A 257 0.30 -0.49 -12.27
N VAL A 258 1.61 -0.36 -12.20
CA VAL A 258 2.38 -0.21 -10.96
C VAL A 258 3.48 0.82 -11.18
N SER A 259 3.77 1.63 -10.16
CA SER A 259 4.95 2.50 -10.15
C SER A 259 6.09 1.79 -9.42
N ILE A 260 7.29 1.81 -9.99
CA ILE A 260 8.50 1.32 -9.33
C ILE A 260 9.49 2.47 -9.12
N LEU A 261 10.18 2.44 -7.98
CA LEU A 261 11.19 3.42 -7.58
C LEU A 261 12.56 2.75 -7.54
N PHE A 262 13.56 3.36 -8.15
CA PHE A 262 14.92 2.85 -8.20
C PHE A 262 15.80 3.54 -7.16
N ASP A 263 16.36 2.75 -6.24
CA ASP A 263 17.36 3.23 -5.28
C ASP A 263 18.59 3.80 -6.01
N GLU A 264 19.24 4.78 -5.40
CA GLU A 264 20.42 5.45 -5.95
C GLU A 264 21.61 4.50 -6.14
N LYS A 265 21.66 3.41 -5.36
CA LYS A 265 22.75 2.44 -5.35
C LYS A 265 22.57 1.29 -6.35
N LEU A 266 21.46 1.24 -7.08
CA LEU A 266 21.20 0.18 -8.07
C LEU A 266 22.11 0.33 -9.29
N ASP A 267 22.62 -0.82 -9.75
CA ASP A 267 23.44 -0.89 -10.96
C ASP A 267 22.61 -0.61 -12.23
N ASN A 268 23.23 0.05 -13.20
CA ASN A 268 22.56 0.40 -14.46
C ASN A 268 22.11 -0.84 -15.25
N THR A 269 22.89 -1.93 -15.22
CA THR A 269 22.53 -3.18 -15.89
C THR A 269 21.27 -3.81 -15.27
N PHE A 270 21.09 -3.65 -13.97
CA PHE A 270 19.89 -4.13 -13.28
C PHE A 270 18.65 -3.30 -13.66
N ILE A 271 18.80 -1.98 -13.73
CA ILE A 271 17.73 -1.06 -14.17
C ILE A 271 17.36 -1.36 -15.63
N GLU A 272 18.34 -1.52 -16.52
CA GLU A 272 18.09 -1.88 -17.94
C GLU A 272 17.34 -3.19 -18.07
N ASN A 273 17.71 -4.23 -17.30
CA ASN A 273 17.00 -5.50 -17.31
C ASN A 273 15.54 -5.37 -16.87
N ILE A 274 15.26 -4.50 -15.90
CA ILE A 274 13.89 -4.22 -15.44
C ILE A 274 13.08 -3.47 -16.51
N LEU A 275 13.70 -2.54 -17.22
CA LEU A 275 12.99 -1.73 -18.23
C LEU A 275 12.78 -2.47 -19.55
N LEU A 276 13.67 -3.40 -19.90
CA LEU A 276 13.62 -4.12 -21.18
C LEU A 276 12.87 -5.45 -21.11
N ASN A 277 12.74 -6.05 -19.92
CA ASN A 277 12.09 -7.35 -19.74
C ASN A 277 10.85 -7.22 -18.86
N GLU A 278 10.05 -8.29 -18.80
CA GLU A 278 8.97 -8.40 -17.84
C GLU A 278 9.47 -8.58 -16.40
N ILE A 279 8.72 -8.04 -15.46
CA ILE A 279 8.89 -8.27 -14.03
C ILE A 279 7.68 -9.02 -13.51
N LEU A 280 7.93 -10.09 -12.75
CA LEU A 280 6.88 -10.83 -12.08
C LEU A 280 6.68 -10.28 -10.66
N ILE A 281 5.51 -9.68 -10.41
CA ILE A 281 5.10 -9.18 -9.09
C ILE A 281 3.78 -9.87 -8.74
N ASN A 282 3.71 -10.56 -7.59
CA ASN A 282 2.49 -11.27 -7.15
C ASN A 282 1.90 -12.23 -8.22
N ARG A 283 2.77 -12.95 -8.95
CA ARG A 283 2.40 -13.86 -10.07
C ARG A 283 1.76 -13.17 -11.28
N GLN A 284 1.81 -11.84 -11.34
CA GLN A 284 1.39 -11.04 -12.47
C GLN A 284 2.63 -10.49 -13.19
N GLN A 285 2.66 -10.61 -14.52
CA GLN A 285 3.72 -10.03 -15.34
C GLN A 285 3.44 -8.56 -15.59
N TYR A 286 4.48 -7.74 -15.49
CA TYR A 286 4.46 -6.31 -15.75
C TYR A 286 5.56 -5.93 -16.74
N HIS A 287 5.27 -5.03 -17.66
CA HIS A 287 6.23 -4.50 -18.62
C HIS A 287 6.32 -2.99 -18.49
N PHE A 288 7.49 -2.40 -18.74
CA PHE A 288 7.61 -0.95 -18.75
C PHE A 288 6.69 -0.31 -19.80
N ILE A 289 5.95 0.74 -19.39
CA ILE A 289 5.07 1.49 -20.29
C ILE A 289 5.49 2.95 -20.43
N GLY A 290 6.09 3.56 -19.41
CA GLY A 290 6.52 4.95 -19.50
C GLY A 290 6.88 5.59 -18.17
N TYR A 291 7.16 6.89 -18.22
CA TYR A 291 7.44 7.73 -17.06
C TYR A 291 6.94 9.14 -17.34
N SER A 292 6.56 9.87 -16.28
CA SER A 292 6.36 11.32 -16.36
C SER A 292 7.65 12.06 -16.03
N ASN A 293 7.70 13.37 -16.28
CA ASN A 293 8.83 14.21 -15.87
C ASN A 293 9.08 14.16 -14.35
N SER A 294 8.02 13.99 -13.55
CA SER A 294 8.15 13.84 -12.09
C SER A 294 8.78 12.50 -11.73
N GLN A 295 8.36 11.42 -12.37
CA GLN A 295 8.91 10.08 -12.13
C GLN A 295 10.37 10.00 -12.56
N LEU A 296 10.72 10.58 -13.70
CA LEU A 296 12.11 10.60 -14.17
C LEU A 296 13.04 11.31 -13.17
N ARG A 297 12.63 12.48 -12.64
CA ARG A 297 13.38 13.19 -11.58
C ARG A 297 13.42 12.39 -10.28
N GLY A 298 12.33 11.68 -9.98
CA GLY A 298 12.20 10.81 -8.82
C GLY A 298 12.80 9.43 -9.00
N ARG A 299 13.58 9.16 -10.06
CA ARG A 299 14.16 7.83 -10.37
C ARG A 299 13.12 6.71 -10.34
N SER A 300 12.00 6.91 -11.01
CA SER A 300 10.86 6.00 -10.98
C SER A 300 10.22 5.89 -12.35
N CYS A 301 9.40 4.84 -12.56
CA CYS A 301 8.64 4.63 -13.78
C CYS A 301 7.36 3.84 -13.54
N TYR A 302 6.51 3.80 -14.57
CA TYR A 302 5.30 2.99 -14.60
C TYR A 302 5.52 1.70 -15.40
N LEU A 303 5.01 0.60 -14.86
CA LEU A 303 4.86 -0.68 -15.54
C LEU A 303 3.39 -0.99 -15.74
N TYR A 304 3.08 -1.83 -16.73
CA TYR A 304 1.75 -2.28 -17.09
C TYR A 304 1.62 -3.80 -17.06
N ALA A 305 0.58 -4.31 -16.40
CA ALA A 305 0.23 -5.72 -16.29
C ALA A 305 -0.66 -6.16 -17.45
N GLY A 306 -0.02 -6.35 -18.60
CA GLY A 306 -0.63 -6.86 -19.81
C GLY A 306 0.42 -7.06 -20.89
N SER A 307 0.01 -7.49 -22.07
CA SER A 307 0.96 -7.78 -23.15
C SER A 307 1.55 -6.50 -23.75
N ILE A 308 2.67 -6.64 -24.46
CA ILE A 308 3.32 -5.52 -25.16
C ILE A 308 2.36 -4.91 -26.18
N GLU A 309 1.54 -5.71 -26.85
CA GLU A 309 0.54 -5.23 -27.82
C GLU A 309 -0.53 -4.36 -27.15
N GLN A 310 -0.92 -4.69 -25.91
CA GLN A 310 -1.84 -3.85 -25.14
C GLN A 310 -1.21 -2.50 -24.77
N ILE A 311 0.09 -2.50 -24.45
CA ILE A 311 0.84 -1.27 -24.18
C ILE A 311 0.91 -0.41 -25.44
N GLU A 312 1.27 -1.01 -26.58
CA GLU A 312 1.32 -0.32 -27.86
C GLU A 312 -0.05 0.26 -28.23
N GLN A 313 -1.13 -0.49 -28.01
CA GLN A 313 -2.48 -0.01 -28.23
C GLN A 313 -2.81 1.20 -27.34
N ILE A 314 -2.51 1.14 -26.04
CA ILE A 314 -2.72 2.27 -25.12
C ILE A 314 -1.96 3.50 -25.60
N ILE A 315 -0.71 3.35 -26.04
CA ILE A 315 0.08 4.46 -26.56
C ILE A 315 -0.59 5.00 -27.83
N ASN A 316 -0.90 4.15 -28.80
CA ASN A 316 -1.48 4.56 -30.08
C ASN A 316 -2.87 5.20 -29.96
N ASP A 317 -3.70 4.75 -29.01
CA ASP A 317 -5.01 5.32 -28.72
C ASP A 317 -4.91 6.77 -28.21
N ASN A 318 -3.75 7.16 -27.67
CA ASN A 318 -3.51 8.47 -27.10
C ASN A 318 -2.65 9.38 -27.99
N GLY A 319 -2.33 8.96 -29.22
CA GLY A 319 -1.69 9.80 -30.20
C GLY A 319 -0.83 9.06 -31.22
N ASP A 320 -0.53 9.74 -32.33
CA ASP A 320 0.40 9.25 -33.34
C ASP A 320 1.84 9.68 -33.00
N PHE A 321 2.56 8.80 -32.31
CA PHE A 321 3.95 9.03 -31.91
C PHE A 321 4.98 8.62 -32.98
N ASN A 322 4.54 7.97 -34.07
CA ASN A 322 5.43 7.45 -35.12
C ASN A 322 6.09 8.57 -35.93
N LYS A 323 5.47 9.75 -35.97
CA LYS A 323 6.03 10.96 -36.60
C LYS A 323 7.28 11.50 -35.87
N ILE A 324 7.46 11.17 -34.59
CA ILE A 324 8.58 11.64 -33.79
C ILE A 324 9.76 10.66 -33.92
N LYS A 325 10.65 10.91 -34.89
CA LYS A 325 11.79 10.02 -35.20
C LYS A 325 12.85 9.96 -34.09
N ASN A 326 13.03 11.04 -33.34
CA ASN A 326 14.01 11.07 -32.25
C ASN A 326 13.44 10.35 -31.02
N LEU A 327 14.12 9.28 -30.59
CA LEU A 327 13.66 8.41 -29.49
C LEU A 327 13.44 9.16 -28.19
N SER A 328 14.37 10.03 -27.79
CA SER A 328 14.26 10.79 -26.53
C SER A 328 13.09 11.76 -26.56
N LYS A 329 12.87 12.47 -27.69
CA LYS A 329 11.70 13.34 -27.86
C LYS A 329 10.40 12.55 -27.86
N ARG A 330 10.40 11.37 -28.49
CA ARG A 330 9.22 10.48 -28.53
C ARG A 330 8.86 9.97 -27.13
N ALA A 331 9.85 9.48 -26.38
CA ALA A 331 9.65 9.01 -25.01
C ALA A 331 9.15 10.13 -24.08
N ALA A 332 9.71 11.35 -24.18
CA ALA A 332 9.23 12.51 -23.43
C ALA A 332 7.79 12.88 -23.77
N ARG A 333 7.38 12.78 -25.05
CA ARG A 333 6.00 13.06 -25.49
C ARG A 333 5.01 11.99 -25.02
N ILE A 334 5.38 10.71 -25.08
CA ILE A 334 4.61 9.60 -24.46
C ILE A 334 4.50 9.82 -22.95
N GLY A 335 5.55 10.35 -22.31
CA GLY A 335 5.56 10.66 -20.89
C GLY A 335 4.49 11.66 -20.43
N LEU A 336 3.96 12.49 -21.34
CA LEU A 336 2.86 13.41 -21.03
C LEU A 336 1.57 12.68 -20.65
N LEU A 337 1.35 11.47 -21.20
CA LEU A 337 0.20 10.62 -20.86
C LEU A 337 0.14 10.27 -19.36
N PHE A 338 1.29 10.30 -18.69
CA PHE A 338 1.44 9.97 -17.28
C PHE A 338 1.57 11.21 -16.38
N SER A 339 1.32 12.40 -16.92
CA SER A 339 1.36 13.64 -16.13
C SER A 339 0.07 13.82 -15.35
N SER A 340 0.19 14.26 -14.10
CA SER A 340 -0.99 14.62 -13.31
C SER A 340 -1.59 15.92 -13.85
N CYS A 341 -2.90 15.90 -14.06
CA CYS A 341 -3.67 17.09 -14.37
C CYS A 341 -4.99 17.08 -13.59
N THR A 342 -5.53 18.26 -13.32
CA THR A 342 -6.91 18.38 -12.85
C THR A 342 -7.79 18.55 -14.08
N PRO A 343 -8.68 17.61 -14.38
CA PRO A 343 -9.65 17.74 -15.47
C PRO A 343 -10.47 19.01 -15.26
N THR A 344 -10.60 19.81 -16.30
CA THR A 344 -11.35 21.07 -16.23
C THR A 344 -12.69 20.92 -16.95
N ILE A 345 -12.74 21.30 -18.21
CA ILE A 345 -13.95 21.24 -19.04
C ILE A 345 -13.69 20.36 -20.26
N HIS A 346 -14.72 19.62 -20.69
CA HIS A 346 -14.68 18.98 -21.99
C HIS A 346 -14.92 20.03 -23.07
N ILE A 347 -14.07 20.04 -24.09
CA ILE A 347 -14.18 20.94 -25.24
C ILE A 347 -14.36 20.05 -26.47
N GLU A 348 -15.48 20.22 -27.16
CA GLU A 348 -15.73 19.55 -28.45
C GLU A 348 -14.72 20.01 -29.50
N SER A 349 -14.37 19.14 -30.45
CA SER A 349 -13.31 19.41 -31.42
C SER A 349 -13.58 20.62 -32.32
N ASP A 350 -14.84 20.97 -32.56
CA ASP A 350 -15.27 22.13 -33.33
C ASP A 350 -15.06 23.46 -32.60
N HIS A 351 -14.85 23.43 -31.28
CA HIS A 351 -14.48 24.59 -30.48
C HIS A 351 -12.95 24.78 -30.35
N VAL A 352 -12.13 23.91 -30.95
CA VAL A 352 -10.67 24.00 -30.93
C VAL A 352 -10.18 24.56 -32.26
N ILE A 353 -9.50 25.71 -32.22
CA ILE A 353 -8.90 26.34 -33.39
C ILE A 353 -7.39 26.23 -33.27
N GLN A 354 -6.75 25.59 -34.24
CA GLN A 354 -5.30 25.62 -34.38
C GLN A 354 -4.90 26.91 -35.11
N ILE A 355 -3.98 27.67 -34.54
CA ILE A 355 -3.40 28.86 -35.13
C ILE A 355 -1.93 28.62 -35.42
N ASP A 356 -1.40 29.30 -36.45
CA ASP A 356 0.03 29.26 -36.74
C ASP A 356 0.82 29.97 -35.63
N ASP A 357 2.04 29.48 -35.41
CA ASP A 357 2.96 30.10 -34.48
C ASP A 357 3.35 31.52 -34.91
N ILE A 358 3.48 32.42 -33.93
CA ILE A 358 3.95 33.79 -34.17
C ILE A 358 5.47 33.75 -34.32
N GLU A 359 5.96 33.88 -35.54
CA GLU A 359 7.39 33.94 -35.84
C GLU A 359 7.84 35.38 -36.18
N LYS A 360 8.98 35.82 -35.62
CA LYS A 360 9.60 37.10 -35.97
C LYS A 360 11.11 37.00 -35.92
N ASN A 361 11.79 37.51 -36.96
CA ASN A 361 13.25 37.50 -37.07
C ASN A 361 13.89 36.10 -36.89
N GLY A 362 13.20 35.04 -37.29
CA GLY A 362 13.68 33.66 -37.15
C GLY A 362 13.50 33.06 -35.74
N TYR A 363 12.74 33.72 -34.85
CA TYR A 363 12.38 33.21 -33.53
C TYR A 363 10.87 32.95 -33.45
N THR A 364 10.49 31.85 -32.82
CA THR A 364 9.09 31.49 -32.51
C THR A 364 8.71 32.04 -31.14
N PHE A 365 7.62 32.82 -31.05
CA PHE A 365 7.17 33.50 -29.84
C PHE A 365 6.02 32.80 -29.11
N THR A 366 5.42 31.78 -29.74
CA THR A 366 4.25 31.05 -29.22
C THR A 366 4.51 29.55 -29.12
N ASP A 367 5.77 29.13 -28.95
CA ASP A 367 6.12 27.72 -28.74
C ASP A 367 5.56 27.24 -27.38
N GLY A 368 4.39 26.61 -27.41
CA GLY A 368 3.60 26.19 -26.24
C GLY A 368 2.63 25.06 -26.54
#